data_AF-A0A397SFH4-F1
#
_entry.id   AF-A0A397SFH4-F1
#
_cell.length_a   1.000
_cell.length_b   1.000
_cell.length_c   1.000
_cell.angle_alpha   90.00
_cell.angle_beta   90.00
_cell.angle_gamma   90.00
#
_symmetry.space_group_name_H-M   'P 1'
#
loop_
_entity.id
_entity.type
_entity.pdbx_description
1 polymer ?
#
loop_
_entity_poly.entity_id
_entity_poly.type
_entity_poly.pdbx_seq_one_letter_code
_entity_poly.pdbx_strand_id
1 'polypeptide(L)'
;MFFSNCQYLESIEIYCEGYFNEKNLFDIVAKYSPKNFYELELNYSNNAKSELLPEELESFLVSWTNRIPRKSLSLIIDNDAHSFKKTDENKKIIEKYIKLGIVLSNFNS
;
A
#
# COMPACT_ATOMS: atom_id res chain seq x y z
N MET A 1 -13.19 10.85 10.35
CA MET A 1 -12.36 9.90 9.58
C MET A 1 -10.96 9.95 10.17
N PHE A 2 -10.33 8.82 10.53
CA PHE A 2 -9.09 8.78 11.34
C PHE A 2 -8.03 9.82 10.92
N PHE A 3 -7.76 9.95 9.61
CA PHE A 3 -6.76 10.87 9.10
C PHE A 3 -7.03 12.37 9.31
N SER A 4 -8.28 12.82 9.51
CA SER A 4 -8.61 14.24 9.57
C SER A 4 -7.99 14.97 10.77
N ASN A 5 -7.63 14.24 11.82
CA ASN A 5 -7.04 14.79 13.05
C ASN A 5 -5.54 14.50 13.15
N CYS A 6 -4.95 13.81 12.18
CA CYS A 6 -3.57 13.32 12.22
C CYS A 6 -2.71 14.01 11.15
N GLN A 7 -2.72 15.35 11.07
CA GLN A 7 -2.05 16.10 9.99
C GLN A 7 -0.52 15.87 9.87
N TYR A 8 0.11 15.39 10.94
CA TYR A 8 1.54 15.07 11.01
C TYR A 8 1.84 13.57 10.85
N LEU A 9 0.83 12.75 10.54
CA LEU A 9 1.04 11.32 10.36
C LEU A 9 1.92 11.08 9.14
N GLU A 10 2.98 10.32 9.34
CA GLU A 10 3.98 9.99 8.33
C GLU A 10 3.88 8.54 7.88
N SER A 11 3.59 7.64 8.82
CA SER A 11 3.49 6.20 8.58
C SER A 11 2.26 5.59 9.26
N ILE A 12 1.82 4.45 8.75
CA ILE A 12 0.86 3.55 9.39
C ILE A 12 1.33 2.12 9.16
N GLU A 13 1.27 1.33 10.22
CA GLU A 13 1.34 -0.12 10.17
C GLU A 13 -0.07 -0.70 10.35
N ILE A 14 -0.46 -1.65 9.48
CA ILE A 14 -1.71 -2.38 9.56
C ILE A 14 -1.43 -3.87 9.71
N TYR A 15 -1.99 -4.47 10.75
CA TYR A 15 -2.03 -5.92 10.91
C TYR A 15 -3.23 -6.49 10.15
N CYS A 16 -2.96 -7.31 9.13
CA CYS A 16 -3.97 -7.91 8.25
C CYS A 16 -4.29 -9.33 8.71
N GLU A 17 -5.55 -9.59 9.07
CA GLU A 17 -6.04 -10.91 9.46
C GLU A 17 -7.26 -11.33 8.65
N GLY A 18 -7.41 -12.64 8.41
CA GLY A 18 -8.59 -13.21 7.75
C GLY A 18 -8.83 -12.64 6.35
N TYR A 19 -10.07 -12.21 6.08
CA TYR A 19 -10.45 -11.54 4.84
C TYR A 19 -10.15 -10.05 4.96
N PHE A 20 -9.02 -9.64 4.41
CA PHE A 20 -8.60 -8.26 4.41
C PHE A 20 -8.96 -7.61 3.07
N ASN A 21 -9.59 -6.44 3.12
CA ASN A 21 -9.99 -5.70 1.92
C ASN A 21 -8.97 -4.58 1.66
N GLU A 22 -7.90 -4.92 0.94
CA GLU A 22 -6.83 -3.97 0.60
C GLU A 22 -7.36 -2.80 -0.22
N LYS A 23 -8.30 -3.05 -1.14
CA LYS A 23 -8.89 -2.02 -1.99
C LYS A 23 -9.46 -0.86 -1.18
N ASN A 24 -10.27 -1.17 -0.17
CA ASN A 24 -10.86 -0.17 0.71
C ASN A 24 -9.78 0.59 1.50
N LEU A 25 -8.76 -0.11 2.01
CA LEU A 25 -7.63 0.53 2.68
C LEU A 25 -6.92 1.51 1.73
N PHE A 26 -6.59 1.08 0.52
CA PHE A 26 -5.90 1.88 -0.48
C PHE A 26 -6.71 3.09 -0.92
N ASP A 27 -8.02 2.94 -1.11
CA ASP A 27 -8.93 4.06 -1.41
C ASP A 27 -8.92 5.09 -0.27
N ILE A 28 -8.93 4.62 0.99
CA ILE A 28 -8.87 5.49 2.16
C ILE A 28 -7.51 6.21 2.26
N VAL A 29 -6.42 5.47 2.08
CA VAL A 29 -5.06 6.00 2.15
C VAL A 29 -4.81 7.02 1.04
N ALA A 30 -5.15 6.71 -0.22
CA ALA A 30 -4.94 7.64 -1.33
C ALA A 30 -5.75 8.93 -1.17
N LYS A 31 -7.00 8.84 -0.70
CA LYS A 31 -7.92 9.98 -0.65
C LYS A 31 -7.77 10.82 0.60
N TYR A 32 -7.48 10.23 1.75
CA TYR A 32 -7.61 10.92 3.03
C TYR A 32 -6.31 11.02 3.83
N SER A 33 -5.23 10.34 3.43
CA SER A 33 -3.96 10.46 4.15
C SER A 33 -3.40 11.90 4.07
N PRO A 34 -2.81 12.41 5.16
CA PRO A 34 -2.30 13.77 5.22
C PRO A 34 -1.09 13.95 4.30
N LYS A 35 -0.79 15.21 3.95
CA LYS A 35 0.31 15.57 3.03
C LYS A 35 1.68 15.03 3.44
N ASN A 36 1.88 14.83 4.74
CA ASN A 36 3.14 14.32 5.27
C ASN A 36 3.26 12.80 5.16
N PHE A 37 2.14 12.07 5.03
CA PHE A 37 2.10 10.62 4.96
C PHE A 37 2.84 10.09 3.74
N TYR A 38 3.79 9.19 3.99
CA TYR A 38 4.64 8.60 2.97
C TYR A 38 4.88 7.09 3.16
N GLU A 39 4.42 6.46 4.25
CA GLU A 39 4.72 5.05 4.52
C GLU A 39 3.49 4.24 4.92
N LEU A 40 3.30 3.10 4.25
CA LEU A 40 2.28 2.12 4.56
C LEU A 40 2.94 0.75 4.71
N GLU A 41 2.83 0.19 5.91
CA GLU A 41 3.29 -1.14 6.23
C GLU A 41 2.09 -2.08 6.42
N LEU A 42 2.11 -3.20 5.70
CA LEU A 42 1.09 -4.24 5.76
C LEU A 42 1.71 -5.52 6.29
N ASN A 43 1.33 -5.87 7.52
CA ASN A 43 1.80 -7.07 8.18
C ASN A 43 0.70 -8.14 8.11
N TYR A 44 0.87 -9.11 7.21
CA TYR A 44 -0.12 -10.16 6.99
C TYR A 44 0.08 -11.29 7.97
N SER A 45 -0.97 -11.68 8.68
CA SER A 45 -0.94 -12.92 9.46
C SER A 45 -1.02 -14.16 8.56
N ASN A 46 -0.63 -15.32 9.10
CA ASN A 46 -0.67 -16.61 8.39
C ASN A 46 -2.03 -17.00 7.80
N ASN A 47 -3.14 -16.51 8.36
CA ASN A 47 -4.49 -16.81 7.87
C ASN A 47 -5.05 -15.73 6.91
N ALA A 48 -4.27 -14.68 6.65
CA ALA A 48 -4.70 -13.55 5.85
C ALA A 48 -4.77 -13.91 4.36
N LYS A 49 -5.90 -13.54 3.74
CA LYS A 49 -6.15 -13.73 2.32
C LYS A 49 -6.35 -12.37 1.67
N SER A 50 -5.40 -12.01 0.82
CA SER A 50 -5.53 -10.87 -0.07
C SER A 50 -6.54 -11.18 -1.16
N GLU A 51 -7.55 -10.32 -1.29
CA GLU A 51 -8.51 -10.32 -2.40
C GLU A 51 -8.23 -9.22 -3.41
N LEU A 52 -7.19 -8.42 -3.17
CA LEU A 52 -6.72 -7.37 -4.06
C LEU A 52 -6.53 -7.82 -5.50
N LEU A 53 -7.24 -7.16 -6.41
CA LEU A 53 -7.03 -7.32 -7.83
C LEU A 53 -5.84 -6.46 -8.31
N PRO A 54 -5.08 -6.91 -9.33
CA PRO A 54 -3.99 -6.14 -9.91
C PRO A 54 -4.41 -4.73 -10.37
N GLU A 55 -5.60 -4.58 -10.94
CA GLU A 55 -6.13 -3.30 -11.40
C GLU A 55 -6.40 -2.32 -10.24
N GLU A 56 -6.77 -2.86 -9.07
CA GLU A 56 -7.00 -2.07 -7.86
C GLU A 56 -5.67 -1.54 -7.30
N LEU A 57 -4.63 -2.38 -7.31
CA LEU A 57 -3.28 -1.98 -6.96
C LEU A 57 -2.75 -0.90 -7.91
N GLU A 58 -2.90 -1.09 -9.21
CA GLU A 58 -2.44 -0.12 -10.20
C GLU A 58 -3.20 1.21 -10.06
N SER A 59 -4.53 1.17 -9.87
CA SER A 59 -5.35 2.37 -9.63
C SER A 59 -4.91 3.15 -8.37
N PHE A 60 -4.60 2.43 -7.29
CA PHE A 60 -4.03 3.03 -6.08
C PHE A 60 -2.71 3.76 -6.36
N LEU A 61 -1.79 3.11 -7.06
CA LEU A 61 -0.48 3.70 -7.36
C LEU A 61 -0.58 4.89 -8.33
N VAL A 62 -1.49 4.83 -9.31
CA VAL A 62 -1.82 5.99 -10.17
C VAL A 62 -2.32 7.15 -9.31
N SER A 63 -3.27 6.88 -8.41
CA SER A 63 -3.82 7.90 -7.50
C SER A 63 -2.72 8.52 -6.62
N TRP A 64 -1.77 7.70 -6.18
CA TRP A 64 -0.62 8.16 -5.41
C TRP A 64 0.28 9.12 -6.19
N THR A 65 0.48 8.89 -7.50
CA THR A 65 1.30 9.79 -8.34
C THR A 65 0.76 11.22 -8.43
N ASN A 66 -0.55 11.39 -8.21
CA ASN A 66 -1.25 12.67 -8.28
C ASN A 66 -1.29 13.43 -6.94
N ARG A 67 -0.69 12.89 -5.86
CA ARG A 67 -0.68 13.56 -4.55
C ARG A 67 0.22 14.80 -4.55
N ILE A 68 -0.20 15.80 -3.77
CA ILE A 68 0.55 17.04 -3.52
C ILE A 68 0.79 17.18 -2.01
N PRO A 69 2.04 17.25 -1.53
CA PRO A 69 3.28 17.18 -2.31
C PRO A 69 3.53 15.78 -2.89
N ARG A 70 4.25 15.72 -4.01
CA ARG A 70 4.65 14.45 -4.60
C ARG A 70 5.78 13.84 -3.77
N LYS A 71 5.44 12.86 -2.94
CA LYS A 71 6.38 12.03 -2.17
C LYS A 71 6.25 10.58 -2.64
N SER A 72 7.37 9.87 -2.70
CA SER A 72 7.36 8.43 -2.93
C SER A 72 6.67 7.72 -1.77
N LEU A 73 5.90 6.67 -2.06
CA LEU A 73 5.31 5.78 -1.07
C LEU A 73 6.33 4.73 -0.65
N SER A 74 6.70 4.68 0.62
CA SER A 74 7.28 3.50 1.26
C SER A 74 6.16 2.47 1.43
N LEU A 75 6.14 1.43 0.60
CA LEU A 75 5.18 0.32 0.70
C LEU A 75 5.92 -0.93 1.19
N ILE A 76 5.65 -1.31 2.43
CA ILE A 76 6.29 -2.45 3.10
C ILE A 76 5.24 -3.56 3.24
N ILE A 77 5.59 -4.76 2.80
CA ILE A 77 4.70 -5.93 2.85
C ILE A 77 5.48 -7.10 3.48
N ASP A 78 5.10 -7.46 4.70
CA ASP A 78 5.75 -8.52 5.47
C ASP A 78 5.44 -9.93 4.89
N ASN A 79 6.31 -10.89 5.17
CA ASN A 79 6.55 -12.10 4.38
C ASN A 79 5.47 -13.17 4.46
N ASP A 80 4.59 -13.11 5.46
CA ASP A 80 3.43 -14.00 5.56
C ASP A 80 2.31 -13.61 4.56
N ALA A 81 2.52 -12.58 3.74
CA ALA A 81 1.65 -12.13 2.66
C ALA A 81 1.68 -13.04 1.42
N HIS A 82 1.66 -14.36 1.62
CA HIS A 82 1.73 -15.35 0.54
C HIS A 82 0.63 -15.16 -0.52
N SER A 83 -0.53 -14.63 -0.13
CA SER A 83 -1.65 -14.33 -1.04
C SER A 83 -1.41 -13.05 -1.85
N PHE A 84 -0.96 -11.97 -1.22
CA PHE A 84 -0.67 -10.68 -1.88
C PHE A 84 0.46 -10.80 -2.91
N LYS A 85 1.56 -11.46 -2.52
CA LYS A 85 2.76 -11.65 -3.37
C LYS A 85 2.60 -12.81 -4.37
N LYS A 86 1.47 -13.54 -4.38
CA LYS A 86 1.30 -14.72 -5.25
C LYS A 86 1.17 -14.35 -6.71
N THR A 87 0.53 -13.21 -7.00
CA THR A 87 0.22 -12.83 -8.37
C THR A 87 1.43 -12.16 -9.00
N ASP A 88 1.99 -12.78 -10.05
CA ASP A 88 3.10 -12.22 -10.82
C ASP A 88 2.77 -10.82 -11.37
N GLU A 89 1.49 -10.51 -11.56
CA GLU A 89 1.01 -9.20 -11.99
C GLU A 89 1.19 -8.12 -10.93
N ASN A 90 0.88 -8.39 -9.65
CA ASN A 90 1.10 -7.44 -8.56
C ASN A 90 2.59 -7.08 -8.43
N LYS A 91 3.48 -8.08 -8.58
CA LYS A 91 4.93 -7.85 -8.60
C LYS A 91 5.35 -6.96 -9.76
N LYS A 92 4.89 -7.26 -10.98
CA LYS A 92 5.19 -6.44 -12.17
C LYS A 92 4.72 -5.00 -12.02
N ILE A 93 3.54 -4.80 -11.44
CA ILE A 93 2.99 -3.46 -11.15
C ILE A 93 3.92 -2.75 -10.16
N ILE A 94 4.23 -3.36 -9.01
CA ILE A 94 5.11 -2.74 -8.01
C ILE A 94 6.48 -2.40 -8.62
N GLU A 95 7.11 -3.32 -9.35
CA GLU A 95 8.39 -3.08 -10.04
C GLU A 95 8.33 -1.92 -11.04
N LYS A 96 7.23 -1.78 -11.78
CA LYS A 96 7.00 -0.64 -12.69
C LYS A 96 7.03 0.67 -11.90
N TYR A 97 6.35 0.75 -10.76
CA TYR A 97 6.27 1.99 -9.97
C TYR A 97 7.52 2.28 -9.14
N ILE A 98 8.32 1.26 -8.80
CA ILE A 98 9.69 1.43 -8.28
C ILE A 98 10.57 2.11 -9.33
N LYS A 99 10.56 1.61 -10.58
CA LYS A 99 11.36 2.20 -11.68
C LYS A 99 10.98 3.65 -11.97
N LEU A 100 9.73 4.04 -11.70
CA LEU A 100 9.23 5.42 -11.84
C LEU A 100 9.53 6.30 -10.61
N GLY A 101 10.13 5.75 -9.55
CA GLY A 101 10.40 6.46 -8.30
C GLY A 101 9.14 6.82 -7.50
N ILE A 102 8.00 6.21 -7.81
CA ILE A 102 6.72 6.43 -7.11
C ILE A 102 6.66 5.60 -5.83
N VAL A 103 7.18 4.38 -5.87
CA VAL A 103 7.20 3.44 -4.74
C VAL A 103 8.64 3.17 -4.34
N LEU A 104 8.89 3.15 -3.03
CA LEU A 104 10.02 2.53 -2.39
C LEU A 104 9.47 1.25 -1.74
N SER A 105 9.93 0.07 -2.17
CA SER A 105 9.50 -1.18 -1.55
C SER A 105 10.69 -1.90 -0.94
N ASN A 106 10.58 -2.26 0.33
CA ASN A 106 11.48 -3.20 0.97
C ASN A 106 10.75 -4.55 1.06
N PHE A 107 11.11 -5.50 0.19
CA PHE A 107 10.75 -6.89 0.42
C PHE A 107 11.81 -7.48 1.34
N ASN A 108 11.51 -7.59 2.64
CA ASN A 108 12.37 -8.36 3.54
C ASN A 108 12.26 -9.83 3.10
N SER A 109 13.36 -10.33 2.53
CA SER A 109 13.52 -11.69 2.00
C SER A 109 13.59 -12.72 3.10
#